data_AF-A0AAU0L4E3-F1
#
_entry.id   AF-A0AAU0L4E3-F1
#
_cell.length_a   1.000
_cell.length_b   1.000
_cell.length_c   1.000
_cell.angle_alpha   90.00
_cell.angle_beta   90.00
_cell.angle_gamma   90.00
#
_symmetry.space_group_name_H-M   'P 1'
#
loop_
_entity.id
_entity.type
_entity.pdbx_description
1 polymer ?
#
loop_
_entity_poly.entity_id
_entity_poly.type
_entity_poly.pdbx_seq_one_letter_code
_entity_poly.pdbx_strand_id
1 'polypeptide(L)'
;MRAFYKDFHADARALLDACDTTLKSALYERDPLQNWSVGCVTLLGDACHPMLPFMAQGAGMAIEDAVVLGRCLASVSSHTDIERALQVYELTRQERTAKIQLGSRGNQWMKQQGNADWVYQYDAWQTELANTSNA
;
A
#
# COMPACT_ATOMS: atom_id res chain seq x y z
N MET A 1 20.39 -6.41 19.47
CA MET A 1 19.72 -5.11 19.26
C MET A 1 20.34 -3.99 20.09
N ARG A 2 20.41 -4.12 21.42
CA ARG A 2 20.91 -3.08 22.37
C ARG A 2 22.24 -2.41 22.00
N ALA A 3 23.24 -3.18 21.54
CA ALA A 3 24.54 -2.63 21.12
C ALA A 3 24.44 -1.59 19.97
N PHE A 4 23.49 -1.75 19.05
CA PHE A 4 23.29 -0.81 17.93
C PHE A 4 22.73 0.55 18.39
N TYR A 5 22.08 0.60 19.55
CA TYR A 5 21.38 1.78 20.07
C TYR A 5 22.02 2.35 21.35
N LYS A 6 23.23 1.93 21.70
CA LYS A 6 23.91 2.33 22.94
C LYS A 6 24.06 3.85 23.09
N ASP A 7 24.19 4.57 21.98
CA ASP A 7 24.43 6.02 21.94
C ASP A 7 23.14 6.84 21.74
N PHE A 8 21.97 6.20 21.66
CA PHE A 8 20.68 6.90 21.51
C PHE A 8 20.21 7.56 22.81
N HIS A 9 19.14 8.36 22.76
CA HIS A 9 18.55 8.95 23.96
C HIS A 9 18.14 7.89 25.01
N ALA A 10 18.15 8.26 26.30
CA ALA A 10 17.88 7.33 27.40
C ALA A 10 16.52 6.64 27.27
N ASP A 11 15.48 7.36 26.82
CA ASP A 11 14.13 6.80 26.63
C ASP A 11 14.10 5.71 25.55
N ALA A 12 14.84 5.89 24.45
CA ALA A 12 14.91 4.88 23.39
C ALA A 12 15.62 3.60 23.88
N ARG A 13 16.65 3.75 24.73
CA ARG A 13 17.31 2.60 25.37
C ARG A 13 16.39 1.91 26.37
N ALA A 14 15.66 2.67 27.19
CA ALA A 14 14.73 2.12 28.17
C ALA A 14 13.65 1.22 27.52
N LEU A 15 13.15 1.59 26.34
CA LEU A 15 12.23 0.75 25.56
C LEU A 15 12.85 -0.61 25.21
N LEU A 16 14.11 -0.64 24.76
CA LEU A 16 14.80 -1.89 24.45
C LEU A 16 15.13 -2.70 25.71
N ASP A 17 15.47 -2.03 26.81
CA ASP A 17 15.80 -2.70 28.08
C ASP A 17 14.58 -3.41 28.68
N ALA A 18 13.38 -2.88 28.46
CA ALA A 18 12.12 -3.50 28.88
C ALA A 18 11.72 -4.76 28.06
N CYS A 19 12.39 -5.07 26.94
CA CYS A 19 12.09 -6.26 26.14
C CYS A 19 12.89 -7.49 26.59
N ASP A 20 12.22 -8.60 26.92
CA ASP A 20 12.90 -9.88 27.21
C ASP A 20 13.66 -10.42 25.98
N THR A 21 13.01 -10.36 24.81
CA THR A 21 13.58 -10.80 23.53
C THR A 21 13.22 -9.83 22.41
N THR A 22 14.02 -9.85 21.35
CA THR A 22 13.80 -9.00 20.17
C THR A 22 13.99 -9.81 18.90
N LEU A 23 13.10 -9.62 17.93
CA LEU A 23 13.25 -10.15 16.58
C LEU A 23 13.84 -9.10 15.65
N LYS A 24 14.55 -9.55 14.61
CA LYS A 24 15.06 -8.70 13.53
C LYS A 24 14.66 -9.31 12.21
N SER A 25 13.76 -8.63 11.49
CA SER A 25 13.35 -8.99 10.14
C SER A 25 14.14 -8.18 9.10
N ALA A 26 14.39 -8.80 7.95
CA ALA A 26 14.88 -8.09 6.78
C ALA A 26 13.70 -7.37 6.10
N LEU A 27 13.98 -6.18 5.57
CA LEU A 27 13.00 -5.40 4.81
C LEU A 27 13.23 -5.66 3.32
N TYR A 28 12.17 -6.03 2.61
CA TYR A 28 12.18 -6.27 1.17
C TYR A 28 11.14 -5.40 0.50
N GLU A 29 11.44 -4.98 -0.72
CA GLU A 29 10.52 -4.23 -1.57
C GLU A 29 10.69 -4.62 -3.03
N ARG A 30 9.78 -4.13 -3.88
CA ARG A 30 9.80 -4.33 -5.33
C ARG A 30 9.44 -3.02 -6.01
N ASP A 31 9.76 -2.90 -7.30
CA ASP A 31 9.23 -1.83 -8.14
C ASP A 31 7.71 -2.02 -8.36
N PRO A 32 6.96 -0.92 -8.59
CA PRO A 32 5.53 -1.00 -8.88
C PRO A 32 5.25 -1.97 -10.03
N LEU A 33 4.33 -2.90 -9.81
CA LEU A 33 3.91 -3.83 -10.86
C LEU A 33 3.10 -3.09 -11.94
N GLN A 34 3.45 -3.35 -13.20
CA GLN A 34 2.76 -2.78 -14.36
C GLN A 34 1.43 -3.44 -14.65
N ASN A 35 1.28 -4.74 -14.35
CA ASN A 35 0.06 -5.50 -14.59
C ASN A 35 -0.32 -6.29 -13.34
N TRP A 36 -1.58 -6.19 -12.90
CA TRP A 36 -2.08 -6.85 -11.68
C TRP A 36 -3.04 -7.99 -11.99
N SER A 37 -3.76 -7.87 -13.12
CA SER A 37 -4.87 -8.73 -13.48
C SER A 37 -4.58 -9.49 -14.78
N VAL A 38 -4.93 -10.78 -14.79
CA VAL A 38 -4.88 -11.63 -15.98
C VAL A 38 -6.13 -12.51 -15.99
N GLY A 39 -7.00 -12.30 -16.99
CA GLY A 39 -8.30 -12.96 -17.06
C GLY A 39 -9.15 -12.63 -15.82
N CYS A 40 -9.59 -13.67 -15.11
CA CYS A 40 -10.43 -13.54 -13.91
C CYS A 40 -9.63 -13.58 -12.59
N VAL A 41 -8.33 -13.30 -12.63
CA VAL A 41 -7.44 -13.28 -11.45
C VAL A 41 -6.81 -11.90 -11.33
N THR A 42 -6.79 -11.34 -10.12
CA THR A 42 -6.08 -10.08 -9.79
C THR A 42 -5.33 -10.21 -8.47
N LEU A 43 -4.32 -9.36 -8.27
CA LEU A 43 -3.54 -9.25 -7.04
C LEU A 43 -3.98 -8.02 -6.24
N LEU A 44 -3.84 -8.06 -4.92
CA LEU A 44 -4.03 -6.92 -4.01
C LEU A 44 -3.05 -6.98 -2.84
N GLY A 45 -2.92 -5.87 -2.09
CA GLY A 45 -2.04 -5.80 -0.93
C GLY A 45 -0.57 -6.11 -1.25
N ASP A 46 0.16 -6.69 -0.29
CA ASP A 46 1.59 -7.01 -0.44
C ASP A 46 1.91 -8.02 -1.57
N ALA A 47 0.93 -8.82 -2.01
CA ALA A 47 1.11 -9.67 -3.19
C ALA A 47 1.28 -8.83 -4.47
N CYS A 48 0.74 -7.62 -4.47
CA CYS A 48 0.71 -6.71 -5.61
C CYS A 48 1.71 -5.55 -5.47
N HIS A 49 1.72 -4.87 -4.33
CA HIS A 49 2.49 -3.64 -4.11
C HIS A 49 3.24 -3.65 -2.76
N PRO A 50 4.15 -4.63 -2.54
CA PRO A 50 4.91 -4.70 -1.30
C PRO A 50 5.83 -3.48 -1.15
N MET A 51 5.79 -2.83 0.01
CA MET A 51 6.49 -1.56 0.25
C MET A 51 7.28 -1.57 1.56
N LEU A 52 8.30 -0.71 1.65
CA LEU A 52 8.97 -0.47 2.92
C LEU A 52 7.99 0.15 3.93
N PRO A 53 8.10 -0.18 5.23
CA PRO A 53 7.12 0.24 6.23
C PRO A 53 7.29 1.72 6.67
N PHE A 54 8.05 2.54 5.95
CA PHE A 54 8.39 3.91 6.38
C PHE A 54 7.21 4.89 6.33
N MET A 55 6.16 4.60 5.56
CA MET A 55 4.89 5.35 5.63
C MET A 55 3.83 4.66 6.50
N ALA A 56 4.06 3.42 6.94
CA ALA A 56 3.10 2.57 7.67
C ALA A 56 1.73 2.41 6.95
N GLN A 57 1.72 2.42 5.62
CA GLN A 57 0.48 2.40 4.81
C GLN A 57 0.19 1.07 4.11
N GLY A 58 1.05 0.04 4.21
CA GLY A 58 0.82 -1.23 3.49
C GLY A 58 -0.55 -1.87 3.77
N ALA A 59 -0.90 -2.01 5.06
CA ALA A 59 -2.20 -2.54 5.46
C ALA A 59 -3.37 -1.62 5.05
N GLY A 60 -3.18 -0.29 5.14
CA GLY A 60 -4.17 0.68 4.68
C GLY A 60 -4.45 0.54 3.19
N MET A 61 -3.41 0.38 2.36
CA MET A 61 -3.54 0.17 0.93
C MET A 61 -4.29 -1.13 0.61
N ALA A 62 -4.01 -2.23 1.33
CA ALA A 62 -4.73 -3.48 1.15
C ALA A 62 -6.24 -3.37 1.47
N ILE A 63 -6.61 -2.55 2.46
CA ILE A 63 -8.02 -2.29 2.80
C ILE A 63 -8.68 -1.43 1.71
N GLU A 64 -8.02 -0.36 1.27
CA GLU A 64 -8.51 0.47 0.17
C GLU A 64 -8.70 -0.36 -1.11
N ASP A 65 -7.79 -1.28 -1.39
CA ASP A 65 -7.90 -2.21 -2.52
C ASP A 65 -9.17 -3.05 -2.43
N ALA A 66 -9.46 -3.62 -1.26
CA ALA A 66 -10.65 -4.43 -1.05
C ALA A 66 -11.94 -3.61 -1.28
N VAL A 67 -11.96 -2.35 -0.85
CA VAL A 67 -13.09 -1.43 -1.10
C VAL A 67 -13.27 -1.17 -2.59
N VAL A 68 -12.22 -0.76 -3.29
CA VAL A 68 -12.30 -0.44 -4.72
C VAL A 68 -12.62 -1.68 -5.55
N LEU A 69 -11.98 -2.82 -5.26
CA LEU A 69 -12.29 -4.10 -5.91
C LEU A 69 -13.76 -4.49 -5.71
N GLY A 70 -14.28 -4.37 -4.49
CA GLY A 70 -15.70 -4.64 -4.20
C GLY A 70 -16.64 -3.74 -5.00
N ARG A 71 -16.31 -2.45 -5.16
CA ARG A 71 -17.07 -1.51 -5.99
C ARG A 71 -17.04 -1.88 -7.46
N CYS A 72 -15.89 -2.29 -8.00
CA CYS A 72 -15.77 -2.74 -9.38
C CYS A 72 -16.57 -4.03 -9.64
N LEU A 73 -16.53 -4.98 -8.70
CA LEU A 73 -17.25 -6.24 -8.83
C LEU A 73 -18.77 -6.08 -8.65
N ALA A 74 -19.23 -5.04 -7.94
CA ALA A 74 -20.65 -4.78 -7.75
C ALA A 74 -21.40 -4.42 -9.06
N SER A 75 -20.69 -4.01 -10.12
CA SER A 75 -21.27 -3.73 -11.44
C SER A 75 -21.33 -4.95 -12.38
N VAL A 76 -20.72 -6.07 -11.98
CA VAL A 76 -20.68 -7.31 -12.76
C VAL A 76 -22.07 -7.94 -12.79
N SER A 77 -22.60 -8.16 -13.99
CA SER A 77 -23.91 -8.81 -14.20
C SER A 77 -23.77 -10.25 -14.71
N SER A 78 -22.59 -10.60 -15.24
CA SER A 78 -22.29 -11.90 -15.81
C SER A 78 -20.80 -12.23 -15.69
N HIS A 79 -20.43 -13.50 -15.86
CA HIS A 79 -19.02 -13.91 -15.76
C HIS A 79 -18.11 -13.22 -16.79
N THR A 80 -18.65 -12.81 -17.94
CA THR A 80 -17.89 -12.12 -18.98
C THR A 80 -17.50 -10.69 -18.58
N ASP A 81 -18.14 -10.10 -17.57
CA ASP A 81 -17.85 -8.75 -17.11
C ASP A 81 -16.71 -8.72 -16.07
N ILE A 82 -16.34 -9.87 -15.49
CA ILE A 82 -15.36 -9.97 -14.40
C ILE A 82 -14.01 -9.43 -14.84
N GLU A 83 -13.48 -9.88 -15.98
CA GLU A 83 -12.18 -9.42 -16.47
C GLU A 83 -12.15 -7.90 -16.65
N ARG A 84 -13.24 -7.31 -17.15
CA ARG A 84 -13.35 -5.86 -17.27
C ARG A 84 -13.32 -5.17 -15.91
N ALA A 85 -14.07 -5.68 -14.93
CA ALA A 85 -14.10 -5.13 -13.58
C ALA A 85 -12.73 -5.18 -12.89
N LEU A 86 -11.95 -6.26 -13.10
CA LEU A 86 -10.60 -6.39 -12.57
C LEU A 86 -9.63 -5.38 -13.20
N GLN A 87 -9.73 -5.15 -14.51
CA GLN A 87 -8.96 -4.11 -15.20
C GLN A 87 -9.32 -2.69 -14.70
N VAL A 88 -10.60 -2.41 -14.43
CA VAL A 88 -11.02 -1.13 -13.83
C VAL A 88 -10.37 -0.96 -12.45
N TYR A 89 -10.43 -2.00 -11.62
CA TYR A 89 -9.82 -2.00 -10.29
C TYR A 89 -8.32 -1.68 -10.35
N GLU A 90 -7.59 -2.39 -11.20
CA GLU A 90 -6.16 -2.20 -11.40
C GLU A 90 -5.82 -0.77 -11.82
N LEU A 91 -6.45 -0.27 -12.88
CA LEU A 91 -6.21 1.09 -13.39
C LEU A 91 -6.55 2.16 -12.35
N THR A 92 -7.57 1.93 -11.52
CA THR A 92 -7.97 2.86 -10.45
C THR A 92 -6.93 2.93 -9.32
N ARG A 93 -6.25 1.82 -9.04
CA ARG A 93 -5.38 1.68 -7.86
C ARG A 93 -3.88 1.83 -8.16
N GLN A 94 -3.47 1.63 -9.40
CA GLN A 94 -2.05 1.55 -9.76
C GLN A 94 -1.27 2.83 -9.43
N GLU A 95 -1.77 4.01 -9.80
CA GLU A 95 -1.05 5.26 -9.55
C GLU A 95 -0.90 5.53 -8.04
N ARG A 96 -1.99 5.35 -7.28
CA ARG A 96 -2.01 5.61 -5.84
C ARG A 96 -1.05 4.69 -5.09
N THR A 97 -1.11 3.40 -5.36
CA THR A 97 -0.25 2.41 -4.68
C THR A 97 1.21 2.59 -5.06
N ALA A 98 1.51 2.88 -6.35
CA ALA A 98 2.86 3.20 -6.80
C ALA A 98 3.43 4.44 -6.09
N LYS A 99 2.63 5.51 -5.93
CA LYS A 99 3.05 6.73 -5.24
C LYS A 99 3.39 6.47 -3.77
N ILE A 100 2.60 5.65 -3.07
CA ILE A 100 2.86 5.27 -1.67
C ILE A 100 4.10 4.36 -1.58
N GLN A 101 4.23 3.38 -2.47
CA GLN A 101 5.38 2.46 -2.50
C GLN A 101 6.69 3.21 -2.73
N LEU A 102 6.74 4.08 -3.75
CA LEU A 102 7.91 4.91 -4.05
C LEU A 102 8.18 5.94 -2.94
N GLY A 103 7.14 6.58 -2.40
CA GLY A 103 7.29 7.49 -1.26
C GLY A 103 7.83 6.80 -0.01
N SER A 104 7.50 5.52 0.16
CA SER A 104 8.01 4.69 1.25
C SER A 104 9.48 4.31 1.09
N ARG A 105 10.11 4.45 -0.09
CA ARG A 105 11.55 4.15 -0.27
C ARG A 105 12.47 5.12 0.44
N GLY A 106 12.14 6.40 0.33
CA GLY A 106 13.05 7.49 0.74
C GLY A 106 13.23 7.61 2.25
N ASN A 107 12.38 6.97 3.07
CA ASN A 107 12.31 7.19 4.52
C ASN A 107 12.27 8.70 4.86
N GLN A 108 11.50 9.49 4.10
CA GLN A 108 11.39 10.94 4.27
C GLN A 108 10.00 11.37 4.77
N TRP A 109 9.05 10.43 4.84
CA TRP A 109 7.68 10.70 5.24
C TRP A 109 7.62 11.39 6.61
N MET A 110 6.93 12.53 6.66
CA MET A 110 6.73 13.36 7.86
C MET A 110 8.00 13.84 8.59
N LYS A 111 9.19 13.70 7.98
CA LYS A 111 10.44 14.23 8.56
C LYS A 111 10.60 15.74 8.37
N GLN A 112 9.87 16.31 7.42
CA GLN A 112 9.77 17.74 7.16
C GLN A 112 8.31 18.16 7.30
N GLN A 113 8.07 19.41 7.69
CA GLN A 113 6.72 19.97 7.68
C GLN A 113 6.17 19.95 6.24
N GLY A 114 4.93 19.48 6.07
CA GLY A 114 4.28 19.36 4.77
C GLY A 114 2.84 18.89 4.90
N ASN A 115 2.13 18.83 3.76
CA ASN A 115 0.75 18.37 3.71
C ASN A 115 0.69 16.85 3.43
N ALA A 116 0.02 16.10 4.30
CA ALA A 116 -0.21 14.66 4.18
C ALA A 116 -1.67 14.29 3.78
N ASP A 117 -2.50 15.28 3.47
CA ASP A 117 -3.92 15.11 3.14
C ASP A 117 -4.14 14.16 1.95
N TRP A 118 -3.25 14.17 0.96
CA TRP A 118 -3.36 13.25 -0.18
C TRP A 118 -3.28 11.76 0.23
N VAL A 119 -2.71 11.46 1.40
CA VAL A 119 -2.75 10.12 2.01
C VAL A 119 -4.02 9.96 2.84
N TYR A 120 -4.26 10.86 3.80
CA TYR A 120 -5.25 10.68 4.85
C TYR A 120 -6.70 11.10 4.50
N GLN A 121 -6.88 11.93 3.47
CA GLN A 121 -8.20 12.37 2.99
C GLN A 121 -8.66 11.60 1.75
N TYR A 122 -7.90 10.61 1.29
CA TYR A 122 -8.35 9.77 0.19
C TYR A 122 -9.53 8.91 0.62
N ASP A 123 -10.61 8.97 -0.16
CA ASP A 123 -11.82 8.19 0.08
C ASP A 123 -11.97 7.09 -0.97
N ALA A 124 -11.64 5.86 -0.58
CA ALA A 124 -11.78 4.68 -1.44
C ALA A 124 -13.25 4.38 -1.82
N TRP A 125 -14.23 4.85 -1.03
CA TRP A 125 -15.65 4.68 -1.34
C TRP A 125 -16.14 5.63 -2.42
N GLN A 126 -15.52 6.81 -2.53
CA GLN A 126 -15.96 7.87 -3.44
C GLN A 126 -14.98 8.13 -4.58
N THR A 127 -13.79 7.52 -4.58
CA THR A 127 -12.85 7.65 -5.69
C THR A 127 -13.51 7.27 -7.02
N GLU A 128 -13.25 8.06 -8.06
CA GLU A 128 -13.71 7.75 -9.41
C GLU A 128 -13.06 6.45 -9.90
N LEU A 129 -13.87 5.56 -10.49
CA LEU A 129 -13.36 4.32 -11.08
C LEU A 129 -12.83 4.62 -12.48
N ALA A 130 -11.69 4.04 -12.82
CA ALA A 130 -11.05 4.24 -14.12
C ALA A 130 -12.00 3.89 -15.27
N ASN A 131 -12.06 4.77 -16.27
CA ASN A 131 -12.83 4.51 -17.47
C ASN A 131 -12.01 3.68 -18.47
N THR A 132 -12.73 2.78 -19.08
CA THR A 132 -12.21 1.63 -19.81
C THR A 132 -12.19 1.81 -21.31
N SER A 133 -12.74 2.91 -21.78
CA SER A 133 -13.11 3.13 -23.17
C SER A 133 -11.95 3.54 -24.08
N ASN A 134 -10.71 3.60 -23.57
CA ASN A 134 -9.51 4.05 -24.31
C ASN A 134 -8.31 3.10 -24.15
N ALA A 135 -8.53 1.81 -23.86
CA ALA A 135 -7.48 0.79 -23.91
C ALA A 135 -7.51 0.06 -25.26
#